data_AF-A0A381UW09-F1
#
_entry.id   AF-A0A381UW09-F1
#
_cell.length_a   1.000
_cell.length_b   1.000
_cell.length_c   1.000
_cell.angle_alpha   90.00
_cell.angle_beta   90.00
_cell.angle_gamma   90.00
#
_symmetry.space_group_name_H-M   'P 1'
#
loop_
_entity.id
_entity.type
_entity.pdbx_description
1 polymer ?
#
loop_
_entity_poly.entity_id
_entity_poly.type
_entity_poly.pdbx_seq_one_letter_code
_entity_poly.pdbx_strand_id
1 'polypeptide(L)'
;MSNEQQIIDSRLKADYEYGFVTDIESETLPPGLDKNIIRTISAKKEEPEWLLEWRLKAYRHWLNMEEPQWANVTYPKIDYQAISYFSQPKKKELSSLDEVDPDLLATYDKLGIPLEEQKMLSGVAVDAVFDSVSVATTFKEELKKAGVIFCSFSEAVKNHPGLIKKYLGSVVPYTDNYFATMNSAVFSDGSFVYIPKGVRCPMELSTYFRINEAKTGQFERTLIIADEGSHVSYLEGCTAPMRDENQLHAAVVELVAHRDATIKYSTVQNWYPGHPETGAGGIYNFVTKRGTCLEENSRISWTQVETGSAITWKYPSCILKGDNSVGEFYSVAVTNNYQQADTGTKMIHMGKNTKSTIISKGISAGKGQQTYRGGVKIMKGAENARNFSQCDSILIGD
;
A
#
# COMPACT_ATOMS: atom_id res chain seq x y z
N MET A 1 13.18 -29.16 -24.85
CA MET A 1 12.81 -28.41 -23.64
C MET A 1 11.80 -29.24 -22.87
N SER A 2 11.93 -29.34 -21.55
CA SER A 2 10.89 -30.00 -20.74
C SER A 2 9.57 -29.24 -20.89
N ASN A 3 8.44 -29.92 -20.67
CA ASN A 3 7.12 -29.29 -20.67
C ASN A 3 7.07 -28.10 -19.68
N GLU A 4 7.77 -28.23 -18.55
CA GLU A 4 7.93 -27.18 -17.54
C GLU A 4 8.70 -25.96 -18.07
N GLN A 5 9.80 -26.17 -18.80
CA GLN A 5 10.57 -25.06 -19.40
C GLN A 5 9.73 -24.33 -20.46
N GLN A 6 8.95 -25.05 -21.26
CA GLN A 6 8.05 -24.43 -22.24
C GLN A 6 6.96 -23.59 -21.58
N ILE A 7 6.41 -24.05 -20.45
CA ILE A 7 5.45 -23.29 -19.65
C ILE A 7 6.12 -22.03 -19.10
N ILE A 8 7.30 -22.13 -18.50
CA ILE A 8 8.05 -20.99 -17.96
C ILE A 8 8.34 -19.96 -19.06
N ASP A 9 8.91 -20.39 -20.19
CA ASP A 9 9.26 -19.51 -21.30
C ASP A 9 8.03 -18.81 -21.89
N SER A 10 6.89 -19.51 -21.99
CA SER A 10 5.64 -18.91 -22.46
C SER A 10 5.10 -17.84 -21.50
N ARG A 11 5.23 -18.06 -20.19
CA ARG A 11 4.78 -17.10 -19.17
C ARG A 11 5.72 -15.90 -19.05
N LEU A 12 7.02 -16.08 -19.24
CA LEU A 12 7.99 -14.97 -19.24
C LEU A 12 7.85 -14.04 -20.46
N LYS A 13 7.30 -14.56 -21.57
CA LYS A 13 7.04 -13.81 -22.81
C LYS A 13 5.61 -13.25 -22.91
N ALA A 14 4.76 -13.49 -21.93
CA ALA A 14 3.38 -13.01 -21.97
C ALA A 14 3.34 -11.49 -21.85
N ASP A 15 2.50 -10.85 -22.69
CA ASP A 15 2.24 -9.42 -22.62
C ASP A 15 1.48 -9.06 -21.34
N TYR A 16 1.60 -7.81 -20.90
CA TYR A 16 0.90 -7.33 -19.72
C TYR A 16 -0.61 -7.17 -19.99
N GLU A 17 -1.42 -8.08 -19.44
CA GLU A 17 -2.85 -8.20 -19.72
C GLU A 17 -3.72 -7.03 -19.21
N TYR A 18 -3.24 -6.28 -18.20
CA TYR A 18 -4.02 -5.24 -17.52
C TYR A 18 -3.73 -3.81 -18.03
N GLY A 19 -3.08 -3.68 -19.19
CA GLY A 19 -2.57 -2.42 -19.71
C GLY A 19 -3.58 -1.39 -20.21
N PHE A 20 -4.88 -1.71 -20.18
CA PHE A 20 -5.93 -0.87 -20.78
C PHE A 20 -6.21 0.40 -19.97
N VAL A 21 -6.52 1.49 -20.66
CA VAL A 21 -6.95 2.79 -20.09
C VAL A 21 -8.48 2.88 -20.12
N THR A 22 -9.07 3.46 -19.08
CA THR A 22 -10.50 3.78 -19.05
C THR A 22 -10.67 5.29 -19.26
N ASP A 23 -11.48 5.70 -20.23
CA ASP A 23 -11.68 7.13 -20.53
C ASP A 23 -12.72 7.73 -19.57
N ILE A 24 -12.26 8.26 -18.43
CA ILE A 24 -13.10 8.89 -17.41
C ILE A 24 -12.66 10.34 -17.26
N GLU A 25 -13.61 11.27 -17.39
CA GLU A 25 -13.31 12.70 -17.23
C GLU A 25 -12.91 13.01 -15.78
N SER A 26 -11.68 13.50 -15.59
CA SER A 26 -11.12 13.79 -14.28
C SER A 26 -10.87 15.30 -14.05
N GLU A 27 -10.96 15.71 -12.79
CA GLU A 27 -10.46 16.99 -12.29
C GLU A 27 -9.05 16.77 -11.73
N THR A 28 -8.05 17.30 -12.42
CA THR A 28 -6.63 17.15 -12.08
C THR A 28 -6.02 18.51 -11.74
N LEU A 29 -5.24 18.58 -10.66
CA LEU A 29 -4.48 19.79 -10.32
C LEU A 29 -3.28 19.94 -11.28
N PRO A 30 -2.82 21.18 -11.54
CA PRO A 30 -1.64 21.39 -12.36
C PRO A 30 -0.41 20.71 -11.72
N PRO A 31 0.58 20.31 -12.54
CA PRO A 31 1.84 19.78 -12.04
C PRO A 31 2.56 20.74 -11.11
N GLY A 32 3.24 20.19 -10.09
CA GLY A 32 4.04 20.96 -9.16
C GLY A 32 3.78 20.59 -7.71
N LEU A 33 4.82 20.72 -6.88
CA LEU A 33 4.73 20.52 -5.44
C LEU A 33 5.09 21.80 -4.68
N ASP A 34 4.06 22.55 -4.29
CA ASP A 34 4.18 23.76 -3.50
C ASP A 34 3.09 23.88 -2.40
N LYS A 35 3.17 24.96 -1.62
CA LYS A 35 2.21 25.23 -0.54
C LYS A 35 0.79 25.45 -1.05
N ASN A 36 0.62 25.99 -2.26
CA ASN A 36 -0.68 26.29 -2.84
C ASN A 36 -1.38 25.00 -3.26
N ILE A 37 -0.66 24.06 -3.87
CA ILE A 37 -1.15 22.71 -4.19
C ILE A 37 -1.62 22.01 -2.91
N ILE A 38 -0.80 22.01 -1.85
CA ILE A 38 -1.17 21.40 -0.56
C ILE A 38 -2.42 22.04 0.04
N ARG A 39 -2.50 23.37 0.04
CA ARG A 39 -3.70 24.10 0.53
C ARG A 39 -4.93 23.77 -0.32
N THR A 40 -4.76 23.62 -1.63
CA THR A 40 -5.85 23.29 -2.56
C THR A 40 -6.36 21.88 -2.32
N ILE A 41 -5.47 20.89 -2.16
CA ILE A 41 -5.83 19.51 -1.80
C ILE A 41 -6.62 19.50 -0.49
N SER A 42 -6.08 20.16 0.54
CA SER A 42 -6.70 20.22 1.86
C SER A 42 -8.09 20.88 1.85
N ALA A 43 -8.23 21.98 1.10
CA ALA A 43 -9.50 22.67 0.91
C ALA A 43 -10.52 21.82 0.14
N LYS A 44 -10.11 21.16 -0.95
CA LYS A 44 -10.96 20.26 -1.74
C LYS A 44 -11.47 19.08 -0.94
N LYS A 45 -10.66 18.57 -0.01
CA LYS A 45 -11.01 17.46 0.89
C LYS A 45 -11.72 17.91 2.16
N GLU A 46 -11.94 19.22 2.34
CA GLU A 46 -12.57 19.83 3.50
C GLU A 46 -11.90 19.39 4.83
N GLU A 47 -10.58 19.40 4.83
CA GLU A 47 -9.81 18.93 5.99
C GLU A 47 -9.82 19.95 7.14
N PRO A 48 -9.70 19.47 8.39
CA PRO A 48 -9.53 20.35 9.54
C PRO A 48 -8.15 21.02 9.52
N GLU A 49 -8.06 22.23 10.06
CA GLU A 49 -6.83 23.06 10.07
C GLU A 49 -5.60 22.33 10.61
N TRP A 50 -5.78 21.47 11.62
CA TRP A 50 -4.65 20.73 12.20
C TRP A 50 -3.98 19.77 11.19
N LEU A 51 -4.75 19.22 10.25
CA LEU A 51 -4.24 18.31 9.21
C LEU A 51 -3.53 19.11 8.11
N LEU A 52 -4.08 20.26 7.72
CA LEU A 52 -3.38 21.21 6.84
C LEU A 52 -2.02 21.62 7.40
N GLU A 53 -1.97 21.99 8.69
CA GLU A 53 -0.71 22.34 9.33
C GLU A 53 0.26 21.16 9.43
N TRP A 54 -0.24 19.93 9.60
CA TRP A 54 0.58 18.72 9.54
C TRP A 54 1.20 18.52 8.14
N ARG A 55 0.40 18.65 7.07
CA ARG A 55 0.87 18.58 5.67
C ARG A 55 1.91 19.65 5.36
N LEU A 56 1.68 20.89 5.78
CA LEU A 56 2.61 22.00 5.56
C LEU A 56 3.92 21.82 6.34
N LYS A 57 3.89 21.23 7.54
CA LYS A 57 5.10 20.83 8.28
C LYS A 57 5.88 19.75 7.54
N ALA A 58 5.19 18.72 7.04
CA ALA A 58 5.79 17.67 6.24
C ALA A 58 6.50 18.25 5.00
N TYR A 59 5.83 19.12 4.25
CA TYR A 59 6.42 19.77 3.08
C TYR A 59 7.66 20.61 3.42
N ARG A 60 7.60 21.45 4.47
CA ARG A 60 8.77 22.24 4.91
C ARG A 60 9.93 21.33 5.33
N HIS A 61 9.65 20.20 5.97
CA HIS A 61 10.68 19.24 6.33
C HIS A 61 11.29 18.61 5.08
N TRP A 62 10.46 18.15 4.13
CA TRP A 62 10.87 17.51 2.88
C TRP A 62 11.82 18.38 2.05
N LEU A 63 11.57 19.69 1.96
CA LEU A 63 12.45 20.63 1.25
C LEU A 63 13.89 20.67 1.77
N ASN A 64 14.13 20.20 3.01
CA ASN A 64 15.45 20.15 3.63
C ASN A 64 16.04 18.72 3.64
N MET A 65 15.38 17.76 2.99
CA MET A 65 15.85 16.38 2.91
C MET A 65 16.56 16.12 1.58
N GLU A 66 17.50 15.19 1.60
CA GLU A 66 18.13 14.66 0.39
C GLU A 66 17.47 13.33 0.00
N GLU A 67 17.25 13.14 -1.29
CA GLU A 67 16.71 11.88 -1.81
C GLU A 67 17.74 10.75 -1.61
N PRO A 68 17.35 9.63 -0.98
CA PRO A 68 18.29 8.56 -0.65
C PRO A 68 18.75 7.78 -1.89
N GLN A 69 20.06 7.52 -1.97
CA GLN A 69 20.70 6.81 -3.11
C GLN A 69 21.32 5.46 -2.72
N TRP A 70 21.04 4.94 -1.52
CA TRP A 70 21.71 3.76 -0.98
C TRP A 70 21.10 2.42 -1.43
N ALA A 71 19.88 2.43 -1.98
CA ALA A 71 19.22 1.20 -2.42
C ALA A 71 19.87 0.64 -3.67
N ASN A 72 19.81 -0.69 -3.83
CA ASN A 72 20.35 -1.38 -4.99
C ASN A 72 19.36 -1.34 -6.17
N VAL A 73 19.00 -0.12 -6.58
CA VAL A 73 18.12 0.17 -7.70
C VAL A 73 18.64 1.42 -8.42
N THR A 74 18.46 1.47 -9.73
CA THR A 74 18.87 2.59 -10.58
C THR A 74 17.68 3.10 -11.39
N TYR A 75 17.39 4.39 -11.26
CA TYR A 75 16.39 5.12 -12.05
C TYR A 75 16.89 6.51 -12.44
N PRO A 76 16.37 7.08 -13.55
CA PRO A 76 16.48 8.51 -13.82
C PRO A 76 15.95 9.33 -12.64
N LYS A 77 16.57 10.50 -12.40
CA LYS A 77 16.10 11.42 -11.37
C LYS A 77 14.64 11.82 -11.63
N ILE A 78 13.81 11.73 -10.59
CA ILE A 78 12.41 12.10 -10.66
C ILE A 78 12.30 13.63 -10.67
N ASP A 79 11.57 14.17 -11.66
CA ASP A 79 11.15 15.57 -11.64
C ASP A 79 9.84 15.70 -10.86
N TYR A 80 9.95 15.96 -9.56
CA TYR A 80 8.80 16.14 -8.67
C TYR A 80 7.91 17.32 -9.07
N GLN A 81 8.40 18.30 -9.83
CA GLN A 81 7.58 19.43 -10.28
C GLN A 81 6.78 19.11 -11.54
N ALA A 82 7.10 18.01 -12.24
CA ALA A 82 6.34 17.52 -13.39
C ALA A 82 5.15 16.62 -13.01
N ILE A 83 5.02 16.26 -11.73
CA ILE A 83 3.97 15.37 -11.22
C ILE A 83 2.72 16.17 -10.85
N SER A 84 1.55 15.68 -11.25
CA SER A 84 0.28 16.08 -10.62
C SER A 84 0.01 15.25 -9.38
N TYR A 85 -0.27 15.92 -8.26
CA TYR A 85 -0.43 15.31 -6.93
C TYR A 85 -1.89 15.06 -6.55
N PHE A 86 -2.83 15.43 -7.41
CA PHE A 86 -4.26 15.26 -7.18
C PHE A 86 -4.97 15.08 -8.51
N SER A 87 -5.72 14.00 -8.61
CA SER A 87 -6.73 13.79 -9.63
C SER A 87 -7.95 13.17 -8.96
N GLN A 88 -9.13 13.48 -9.47
CA GLN A 88 -10.38 12.86 -9.03
C GLN A 88 -11.36 12.84 -10.21
N PRO A 89 -12.08 11.73 -10.46
CA PRO A 89 -13.15 11.70 -11.45
C PRO A 89 -14.20 12.79 -11.20
N LYS A 90 -14.66 13.50 -12.25
CA LYS A 90 -15.70 14.54 -12.13
C LYS A 90 -17.06 13.89 -11.80
N LYS A 91 -17.34 13.74 -10.49
CA LYS A 91 -18.56 13.25 -9.80
C LYS A 91 -19.70 12.64 -10.66
N LYS A 92 -20.19 11.50 -10.17
CA LYS A 92 -21.42 11.49 -9.35
C LYS A 92 -21.09 10.92 -7.96
N GLU A 93 -21.64 11.51 -6.89
CA GLU A 93 -21.69 10.82 -5.60
C GLU A 93 -22.64 9.64 -5.76
N LEU A 94 -22.14 8.44 -5.50
CA LEU A 94 -22.88 7.21 -5.71
C LEU A 94 -23.33 6.69 -4.36
N SER A 95 -24.64 6.70 -4.15
CA SER A 95 -25.29 6.17 -2.96
C SER A 95 -25.38 4.64 -2.99
N SER A 96 -25.29 4.03 -4.18
CA SER A 96 -25.22 2.59 -4.37
C SER A 96 -24.25 2.21 -5.50
N LEU A 97 -23.83 0.94 -5.49
CA LEU A 97 -23.06 0.33 -6.57
C LEU A 97 -23.77 0.38 -7.94
N ASP A 98 -25.10 0.55 -7.95
CA ASP A 98 -25.92 0.57 -9.17
C ASP A 98 -25.85 1.93 -9.88
N GLU A 99 -25.31 2.95 -9.20
CA GLU A 99 -25.06 4.28 -9.76
C GLU A 99 -23.63 4.39 -10.32
N VAL A 100 -22.77 3.38 -10.11
CA VAL A 100 -21.38 3.35 -10.60
C VAL A 100 -21.35 3.39 -12.11
N ASP A 101 -20.43 4.19 -12.63
CA ASP A 101 -20.17 4.31 -14.06
C ASP A 101 -20.00 2.90 -14.67
N PRO A 102 -20.80 2.52 -15.68
CA PRO A 102 -20.69 1.22 -16.34
C PRO A 102 -19.27 0.91 -16.82
N ASP A 103 -18.49 1.92 -17.22
CA ASP A 103 -17.10 1.74 -17.65
C ASP A 103 -16.18 1.39 -16.49
N LEU A 104 -16.47 1.87 -15.27
CA LEU A 104 -15.77 1.47 -14.05
C LEU A 104 -16.14 0.04 -13.64
N LEU A 105 -17.43 -0.32 -13.68
CA LEU A 105 -17.88 -1.71 -13.42
C LEU A 105 -17.23 -2.70 -14.40
N ALA A 106 -17.29 -2.40 -15.70
CA ALA A 106 -16.64 -3.19 -16.74
C ALA A 106 -15.12 -3.27 -16.58
N THR A 107 -14.51 -2.23 -16.00
CA THR A 107 -13.09 -2.23 -15.65
C THR A 107 -12.79 -3.24 -14.54
N TYR A 108 -13.57 -3.27 -13.46
CA TYR A 108 -13.41 -4.24 -12.38
C TYR A 108 -13.70 -5.68 -12.82
N ASP A 109 -14.69 -5.88 -13.70
CA ASP A 109 -14.97 -7.18 -14.32
C ASP A 109 -13.77 -7.68 -15.15
N LYS A 110 -13.16 -6.80 -15.97
CA LYS A 110 -11.95 -7.13 -16.74
C LYS A 110 -10.75 -7.46 -15.86
N LEU A 111 -10.69 -6.90 -14.65
CA LEU A 111 -9.65 -7.21 -13.66
C LEU A 111 -9.91 -8.53 -12.92
N GLY A 112 -11.04 -9.19 -13.17
CA GLY A 112 -11.45 -10.42 -12.49
C GLY A 112 -11.99 -10.16 -11.08
N ILE A 113 -12.46 -8.95 -10.78
CA ILE A 113 -13.02 -8.55 -9.49
C ILE A 113 -14.46 -8.01 -9.70
N PRO A 114 -15.40 -8.85 -10.14
CA PRO A 114 -16.78 -8.42 -10.35
C PRO A 114 -17.42 -7.95 -9.04
N LEU A 115 -17.69 -6.65 -8.94
CA LEU A 115 -18.19 -6.01 -7.72
C LEU A 115 -19.60 -6.50 -7.33
N GLU A 116 -20.42 -6.91 -8.31
CA GLU A 116 -21.74 -7.52 -8.07
C GLU A 116 -21.65 -8.94 -7.52
N GLU A 117 -20.73 -9.77 -8.03
CA GLU A 117 -20.51 -11.11 -7.47
C GLU A 117 -19.92 -11.04 -6.07
N GLN A 118 -19.08 -10.04 -5.79
CA GLN A 118 -18.55 -9.82 -4.45
C GLN A 118 -19.61 -9.35 -3.45
N LYS A 119 -20.65 -8.63 -3.88
CA LYS A 119 -21.86 -8.38 -3.09
C LYS A 119 -22.60 -9.69 -2.71
N MET A 120 -22.53 -10.72 -3.55
CA MET A 120 -23.22 -12.00 -3.36
C MET A 120 -22.36 -13.06 -2.64
N LEU A 121 -21.03 -12.95 -2.74
CA LEU A 121 -20.09 -13.81 -2.04
C LEU A 121 -20.05 -13.43 -0.55
N SER A 122 -20.59 -14.31 0.29
CA SER A 122 -20.51 -14.15 1.74
C SER A 122 -19.04 -14.13 2.21
N GLY A 123 -18.57 -13.01 2.78
CA GLY A 123 -17.35 -13.00 3.59
C GLY A 123 -16.21 -12.06 3.18
N VAL A 124 -16.39 -11.16 2.20
CA VAL A 124 -15.39 -10.12 1.88
C VAL A 124 -16.04 -8.75 1.63
N ALA A 125 -15.64 -7.71 2.37
CA ALA A 125 -16.00 -6.32 2.09
C ALA A 125 -14.95 -5.66 1.21
N VAL A 126 -15.36 -5.02 0.12
CA VAL A 126 -14.45 -4.45 -0.89
C VAL A 126 -14.66 -2.96 -1.04
N ASP A 127 -13.56 -2.22 -0.89
CA ASP A 127 -13.44 -0.80 -1.17
C ASP A 127 -12.71 -0.59 -2.51
N ALA A 128 -13.44 -0.15 -3.52
CA ALA A 128 -12.94 0.07 -4.87
C ALA A 128 -12.36 1.49 -4.99
N VAL A 129 -11.05 1.64 -5.16
CA VAL A 129 -10.36 2.94 -5.24
C VAL A 129 -9.82 3.20 -6.65
N PHE A 130 -10.18 4.34 -7.23
CA PHE A 130 -9.77 4.77 -8.57
C PHE A 130 -9.17 6.17 -8.51
N ASP A 131 -7.98 6.36 -9.10
CA ASP A 131 -7.26 7.65 -9.14
C ASP A 131 -7.23 8.40 -7.79
N SER A 132 -6.97 7.67 -6.70
CA SER A 132 -6.91 8.17 -5.32
C SER A 132 -8.25 8.50 -4.64
N VAL A 133 -9.40 7.96 -5.10
CA VAL A 133 -10.70 8.14 -4.41
C VAL A 133 -11.47 6.81 -4.30
N SER A 134 -12.02 6.53 -3.12
CA SER A 134 -12.95 5.40 -2.91
C SER A 134 -14.27 5.66 -3.66
N VAL A 135 -14.67 4.70 -4.48
CA VAL A 135 -15.86 4.76 -5.35
C VAL A 135 -17.03 3.97 -4.76
N ALA A 136 -16.77 2.83 -4.11
CA ALA A 136 -17.81 2.02 -3.48
C ALA A 136 -17.24 1.12 -2.38
N THR A 137 -18.00 0.96 -1.28
CA THR A 137 -17.71 -0.04 -0.22
C THR A 137 -18.90 -0.98 -0.06
N THR A 138 -18.69 -2.29 -0.17
CA THR A 138 -19.73 -3.32 0.07
C THR A 138 -19.89 -3.63 1.58
N PHE A 139 -21.02 -4.24 1.97
CA PHE A 139 -21.31 -4.73 3.34
C PHE A 139 -21.21 -3.70 4.48
N LYS A 140 -21.48 -2.41 4.19
CA LYS A 140 -21.44 -1.33 5.20
C LYS A 140 -22.33 -1.62 6.42
N GLU A 141 -23.50 -2.22 6.22
CA GLU A 141 -24.44 -2.50 7.31
C GLU A 141 -23.99 -3.65 8.23
N GLU A 142 -23.42 -4.75 7.71
CA GLU A 142 -22.87 -5.81 8.57
C GLU A 142 -21.66 -5.32 9.36
N LEU A 143 -20.76 -4.56 8.74
CA LEU A 143 -19.58 -3.99 9.42
C LEU A 143 -20.02 -3.02 10.53
N LYS A 144 -21.01 -2.16 10.25
CA LYS A 144 -21.58 -1.24 11.22
C LYS A 144 -22.24 -1.95 12.41
N LYS A 145 -22.93 -3.07 12.17
CA LYS A 145 -23.50 -3.91 13.25
C LYS A 145 -22.41 -4.49 14.17
N ALA A 146 -21.25 -4.81 13.62
CA ALA A 146 -20.08 -5.26 14.40
C ALA A 146 -19.27 -4.09 15.00
N GLY A 147 -19.65 -2.84 14.74
CA GLY A 147 -18.91 -1.64 15.16
C GLY A 147 -17.60 -1.40 14.39
N VAL A 148 -17.34 -2.18 13.33
CA VAL A 148 -16.16 -2.00 12.47
C VAL A 148 -16.34 -0.75 11.62
N ILE A 149 -15.32 0.10 11.62
CA ILE A 149 -15.23 1.25 10.71
C ILE A 149 -14.32 0.83 9.56
N PHE A 150 -14.86 0.83 8.35
CA PHE A 150 -14.09 0.66 7.11
C PHE A 150 -14.58 1.69 6.10
N CYS A 151 -13.76 2.69 5.84
CA CYS A 151 -14.07 3.79 4.93
C CYS A 151 -12.80 4.42 4.36
N SER A 152 -12.96 5.40 3.48
CA SER A 152 -11.83 6.17 2.98
C SER A 152 -11.18 7.01 4.09
N PHE A 153 -9.90 7.33 3.93
CA PHE A 153 -9.18 8.18 4.86
C PHE A 153 -9.86 9.57 4.96
N SER A 154 -10.30 10.11 3.82
CA SER A 154 -11.02 11.38 3.75
C SER A 154 -12.33 11.36 4.56
N GLU A 155 -13.10 10.27 4.47
CA GLU A 155 -14.33 10.09 5.27
C GLU A 155 -14.00 10.00 6.76
N ALA A 156 -12.96 9.25 7.13
CA ALA A 156 -12.54 9.10 8.51
C ALA A 156 -12.04 10.42 9.15
N VAL A 157 -11.42 11.32 8.37
CA VAL A 157 -11.05 12.67 8.82
C VAL A 157 -12.29 13.48 9.21
N LYS A 158 -13.38 13.37 8.45
CA LYS A 158 -14.64 14.09 8.70
C LYS A 158 -15.45 13.47 9.85
N ASN A 159 -15.61 12.15 9.81
CA ASN A 159 -16.53 11.42 10.69
C ASN A 159 -15.87 10.94 12.00
N HIS A 160 -14.55 10.73 12.00
CA HIS A 160 -13.78 10.19 13.13
C HIS A 160 -12.49 10.99 13.43
N PRO A 161 -12.51 12.35 13.47
CA PRO A 161 -11.32 13.18 13.58
C PRO A 161 -10.49 12.90 14.84
N GLY A 162 -11.14 12.47 15.94
CA GLY A 162 -10.45 12.11 17.18
C GLY A 162 -9.57 10.87 17.05
N LEU A 163 -10.01 9.86 16.30
CA LEU A 163 -9.22 8.65 16.03
C LEU A 163 -8.06 8.98 15.09
N ILE A 164 -8.32 9.71 14.00
CA ILE A 164 -7.27 10.10 13.07
C ILE A 164 -6.19 10.92 13.78
N LYS A 165 -6.58 11.95 14.54
CA LYS A 165 -5.62 12.79 15.26
C LYS A 165 -4.80 12.03 16.31
N LYS A 166 -5.35 10.94 16.87
CA LYS A 166 -4.65 10.09 17.84
C LYS A 166 -3.59 9.20 17.18
N TYR A 167 -3.86 8.66 15.99
CA TYR A 167 -3.04 7.59 15.40
C TYR A 167 -2.27 7.96 14.13
N LEU A 168 -2.70 8.99 13.38
CA LEU A 168 -1.98 9.43 12.18
C LEU A 168 -0.53 9.82 12.51
N GLY A 169 0.41 9.16 11.85
CA GLY A 169 1.84 9.38 12.05
C GLY A 169 2.40 8.83 13.36
N SER A 170 1.62 8.03 14.10
CA SER A 170 2.08 7.40 15.34
C SER A 170 3.08 6.26 15.08
N VAL A 171 3.05 5.68 13.88
CA VAL A 171 3.94 4.57 13.48
C VAL A 171 4.90 5.02 12.38
N VAL A 172 4.40 5.77 11.39
CA VAL A 172 5.20 6.38 10.32
C VAL A 172 5.04 7.90 10.40
N PRO A 173 5.83 8.59 11.23
CA PRO A 173 5.72 10.04 11.37
C PRO A 173 6.06 10.76 10.05
N TYR A 174 5.63 12.01 9.92
CA TYR A 174 5.97 12.81 8.74
C TYR A 174 7.48 13.02 8.57
N THR A 175 8.31 12.76 9.59
CA THR A 175 9.78 12.88 9.54
C THR A 175 10.48 11.54 9.25
N ASP A 176 9.76 10.49 8.85
CA ASP A 176 10.32 9.13 8.79
C ASP A 176 11.41 8.96 7.73
N ASN A 177 11.06 9.22 6.46
CA ASN A 177 11.96 9.11 5.32
C ASN A 177 11.46 9.98 4.17
N TYR A 178 12.31 10.22 3.17
CA TYR A 178 12.04 11.16 2.08
C TYR A 178 10.67 10.96 1.41
N PHE A 179 10.32 9.73 1.03
CA PHE A 179 9.05 9.44 0.36
C PHE A 179 7.85 9.45 1.31
N ALA A 180 8.02 9.01 2.57
CA ALA A 180 6.97 9.10 3.59
C ALA A 180 6.66 10.56 3.99
N THR A 181 7.68 11.42 4.05
CA THR A 181 7.53 12.86 4.29
C THR A 181 6.79 13.52 3.11
N MET A 182 7.16 13.20 1.87
CA MET A 182 6.44 13.68 0.69
C MET A 182 4.98 13.21 0.70
N ASN A 183 4.74 11.91 0.89
CA ASN A 183 3.38 11.36 1.04
C ASN A 183 2.59 12.13 2.10
N SER A 184 3.19 12.40 3.26
CA SER A 184 2.55 13.16 4.34
C SER A 184 2.14 14.58 3.94
N ALA A 185 2.82 15.20 2.97
CA ALA A 185 2.42 16.51 2.45
C ALA A 185 1.21 16.41 1.50
N VAL A 186 1.16 15.38 0.65
CA VAL A 186 0.33 15.38 -0.58
C VAL A 186 -0.68 14.25 -0.69
N PHE A 187 -0.70 13.28 0.22
CA PHE A 187 -1.60 12.13 0.11
C PHE A 187 -3.06 12.61 -0.05
N SER A 188 -3.76 12.11 -1.06
CA SER A 188 -5.09 12.62 -1.41
C SER A 188 -6.22 11.79 -0.78
N ASP A 189 -5.97 10.50 -0.53
CA ASP A 189 -6.90 9.61 0.17
C ASP A 189 -6.17 8.34 0.64
N GLY A 190 -6.92 7.30 0.99
CA GLY A 190 -6.44 5.97 1.35
C GLY A 190 -7.53 5.24 2.12
N SER A 191 -7.17 4.21 2.89
CA SER A 191 -8.15 3.45 3.67
C SER A 191 -7.98 3.68 5.17
N PHE A 192 -9.11 3.78 5.88
CA PHE A 192 -9.14 3.78 7.33
C PHE A 192 -9.93 2.58 7.83
N VAL A 193 -9.31 1.82 8.74
CA VAL A 193 -9.93 0.67 9.39
C VAL A 193 -9.79 0.80 10.90
N TYR A 194 -10.90 0.68 11.62
CA TYR A 194 -10.91 0.55 13.07
C TYR A 194 -11.74 -0.66 13.48
N ILE A 195 -11.13 -1.56 14.27
CA ILE A 195 -11.79 -2.73 14.85
C ILE A 195 -11.94 -2.51 16.35
N PRO A 196 -13.17 -2.46 16.89
CA PRO A 196 -13.40 -2.24 18.32
C PRO A 196 -12.88 -3.38 19.21
N LYS A 197 -12.75 -3.08 20.51
CA LYS A 197 -12.36 -4.04 21.54
C LYS A 197 -13.20 -5.31 21.50
N GLY A 198 -12.52 -6.46 21.51
CA GLY A 198 -13.11 -7.81 21.53
C GLY A 198 -13.78 -8.23 20.22
N VAL A 199 -13.75 -7.41 19.16
CA VAL A 199 -14.41 -7.72 17.90
C VAL A 199 -13.46 -8.48 16.98
N ARG A 200 -13.87 -9.67 16.57
CA ARG A 200 -13.33 -10.34 15.39
C ARG A 200 -14.12 -9.86 14.18
N CYS A 201 -13.45 -9.20 13.22
CA CYS A 201 -14.08 -8.74 11.99
C CYS A 201 -14.83 -9.90 11.33
N PRO A 202 -16.12 -9.75 10.99
CA PRO A 202 -16.96 -10.84 10.52
C PRO A 202 -16.58 -11.32 9.11
N MET A 203 -15.74 -10.57 8.41
CA MET A 203 -15.32 -10.80 7.03
C MET A 203 -13.90 -10.28 6.80
N GLU A 204 -13.28 -10.70 5.71
CA GLU A 204 -12.04 -10.09 5.22
C GLU A 204 -12.37 -8.70 4.66
N LEU A 205 -11.49 -7.73 4.88
CA LEU A 205 -11.58 -6.41 4.27
C LEU A 205 -10.64 -6.39 3.07
N SER A 206 -11.05 -5.79 1.97
CA SER A 206 -10.23 -5.67 0.76
C SER A 206 -10.33 -4.25 0.23
N THR A 207 -9.20 -3.66 -0.15
CA THR A 207 -9.18 -2.44 -0.94
C THR A 207 -8.44 -2.72 -2.24
N TYR A 208 -9.00 -2.24 -3.35
CA TYR A 208 -8.36 -2.36 -4.65
C TYR A 208 -8.05 -1.00 -5.23
N PHE A 209 -6.78 -0.77 -5.55
CA PHE A 209 -6.28 0.48 -6.11
C PHE A 209 -5.99 0.33 -7.59
N ARG A 210 -6.57 1.22 -8.41
CA ARG A 210 -6.21 1.36 -9.83
C ARG A 210 -5.76 2.78 -10.13
N ILE A 211 -4.55 2.91 -10.67
CA ILE A 211 -4.06 4.15 -11.28
C ILE A 211 -4.62 4.21 -12.69
N ASN A 212 -5.15 5.32 -13.16
CA ASN A 212 -5.66 5.45 -14.52
C ASN A 212 -5.20 6.74 -15.19
N GLU A 213 -5.13 7.87 -14.48
CA GLU A 213 -4.79 9.18 -15.05
C GLU A 213 -3.31 9.36 -15.40
N ALA A 214 -3.04 10.02 -16.53
CA ALA A 214 -1.68 10.25 -17.03
C ALA A 214 -0.89 11.20 -16.13
N LYS A 215 0.41 10.92 -15.92
CA LYS A 215 1.34 11.86 -15.23
C LYS A 215 0.90 12.27 -13.82
N THR A 216 0.05 11.45 -13.20
CA THR A 216 -0.31 11.57 -11.79
C THR A 216 0.60 10.69 -10.94
N GLY A 217 0.94 11.17 -9.75
CA GLY A 217 1.57 10.34 -8.72
C GLY A 217 0.49 9.79 -7.79
N GLN A 218 0.60 8.52 -7.41
CA GLN A 218 -0.32 7.93 -6.44
C GLN A 218 0.28 8.03 -5.04
N PHE A 219 -0.36 8.85 -4.21
CA PHE A 219 0.01 9.06 -2.82
C PHE A 219 -1.18 8.74 -1.95
N GLU A 220 -1.17 7.55 -1.38
CA GLU A 220 -2.22 7.06 -0.49
C GLU A 220 -1.69 6.78 0.90
N ARG A 221 -2.61 6.85 1.87
CA ARG A 221 -2.29 6.55 3.25
C ARG A 221 -3.32 5.64 3.89
N THR A 222 -2.89 4.44 4.26
CA THR A 222 -3.74 3.45 4.93
C THR A 222 -3.42 3.39 6.42
N LEU A 223 -4.45 3.50 7.26
CA LEU A 223 -4.35 3.43 8.71
C LEU A 223 -5.31 2.37 9.25
N ILE A 224 -4.75 1.31 9.85
CA ILE A 224 -5.52 0.21 10.43
C ILE A 224 -5.23 0.12 11.93
N ILE A 225 -6.28 0.18 12.74
CA ILE A 225 -6.21 0.10 14.19
C ILE A 225 -7.05 -1.09 14.65
N ALA A 226 -6.40 -2.05 15.29
CA ALA A 226 -7.04 -3.18 15.96
C ALA A 226 -6.95 -2.97 17.47
N ASP A 227 -8.08 -2.65 18.10
CA ASP A 227 -8.20 -2.43 19.55
C ASP A 227 -8.08 -3.76 20.34
N GLU A 228 -8.08 -3.70 21.67
CA GLU A 228 -7.79 -4.84 22.55
C GLU A 228 -8.62 -6.10 22.19
N GLY A 229 -7.97 -7.25 22.03
CA GLY A 229 -8.62 -8.53 21.73
C GLY A 229 -9.32 -8.59 20.37
N SER A 230 -9.06 -7.65 19.46
CA SER A 230 -9.70 -7.59 18.15
C SER A 230 -8.93 -8.33 17.05
N HIS A 231 -9.59 -8.63 15.94
CA HIS A 231 -8.98 -9.34 14.81
C HIS A 231 -9.47 -8.82 13.47
N VAL A 232 -8.55 -8.59 12.54
CA VAL A 232 -8.86 -8.25 11.14
C VAL A 232 -7.89 -8.92 10.17
N SER A 233 -8.42 -9.30 9.02
CA SER A 233 -7.66 -9.63 7.82
C SER A 233 -7.98 -8.60 6.75
N TYR A 234 -6.95 -7.94 6.25
CA TYR A 234 -7.04 -6.87 5.27
C TYR A 234 -6.21 -7.23 4.03
N LEU A 235 -6.81 -7.13 2.86
CA LEU A 235 -6.21 -7.38 1.56
C LEU A 235 -6.09 -6.05 0.79
N GLU A 236 -4.93 -5.82 0.20
CA GLU A 236 -4.68 -4.70 -0.70
C GLU A 236 -4.33 -5.24 -2.08
N GLY A 237 -5.12 -4.91 -3.09
CA GLY A 237 -4.83 -5.19 -4.50
C GLY A 237 -4.42 -3.92 -5.24
N CYS A 238 -3.45 -4.01 -6.16
CA CYS A 238 -3.13 -2.87 -7.04
C CYS A 238 -2.84 -3.30 -8.49
N THR A 239 -3.39 -2.55 -9.47
CA THR A 239 -3.06 -2.66 -10.91
C THR A 239 -2.90 -1.28 -11.57
N ALA A 240 -2.20 -1.21 -12.71
CA ALA A 240 -2.03 0.03 -13.49
C ALA A 240 -2.10 -0.21 -15.00
N PRO A 241 -2.49 0.79 -15.80
CA PRO A 241 -2.43 0.77 -17.26
C PRO A 241 -0.99 0.82 -17.77
N MET A 242 -0.81 0.46 -19.03
CA MET A 242 0.47 0.57 -19.76
C MET A 242 0.73 2.02 -20.13
N ARG A 243 1.91 2.54 -19.75
CA ARG A 243 2.37 3.88 -20.12
C ARG A 243 3.88 3.92 -20.30
N ASP A 244 4.32 4.70 -21.28
CA ASP A 244 5.74 4.91 -21.58
C ASP A 244 6.42 5.85 -20.57
N GLU A 245 5.66 6.72 -19.89
CA GLU A 245 6.17 7.52 -18.78
C GLU A 245 6.14 6.78 -17.44
N ASN A 246 7.21 6.93 -16.66
CA ASN A 246 7.25 6.41 -15.30
C ASN A 246 6.27 7.14 -14.39
N GLN A 247 5.53 6.36 -13.59
CA GLN A 247 4.63 6.90 -12.57
C GLN A 247 5.14 6.52 -11.19
N LEU A 248 5.08 7.47 -10.26
CA LEU A 248 5.50 7.27 -8.88
C LEU A 248 4.31 6.87 -8.01
N HIS A 249 4.40 5.69 -7.42
CA HIS A 249 3.53 5.22 -6.36
C HIS A 249 4.30 5.24 -5.04
N ALA A 250 3.91 6.14 -4.13
CA ALA A 250 4.54 6.30 -2.82
C ALA A 250 3.48 6.27 -1.71
N ALA A 251 3.04 5.06 -1.38
CA ALA A 251 2.08 4.80 -0.32
C ALA A 251 2.71 4.76 1.08
N VAL A 252 1.91 5.09 2.09
CA VAL A 252 2.24 4.89 3.51
C VAL A 252 1.18 4.03 4.17
N VAL A 253 1.60 2.98 4.88
CA VAL A 253 0.70 2.10 5.63
C VAL A 253 1.11 2.05 7.10
N GLU A 254 0.17 2.37 7.98
CA GLU A 254 0.33 2.35 9.43
C GLU A 254 -0.62 1.31 10.03
N LEU A 255 -0.06 0.30 10.72
CA LEU A 255 -0.85 -0.68 11.48
C LEU A 255 -0.59 -0.50 12.98
N VAL A 256 -1.65 -0.48 13.78
CA VAL A 256 -1.58 -0.39 15.25
C VAL A 256 -2.37 -1.55 15.85
N ALA A 257 -1.67 -2.52 16.45
CA ALA A 257 -2.29 -3.64 17.15
C ALA A 257 -2.14 -3.44 18.67
N HIS A 258 -3.27 -3.29 19.37
CA HIS A 258 -3.35 -3.22 20.84
C HIS A 258 -3.29 -4.62 21.48
N ARG A 259 -3.42 -4.69 22.80
CA ARG A 259 -3.29 -5.93 23.57
C ARG A 259 -4.14 -7.05 22.99
N ASP A 260 -3.57 -8.25 22.85
CA ASP A 260 -4.25 -9.44 22.31
C ASP A 260 -4.85 -9.27 20.89
N ALA A 261 -4.57 -8.16 20.20
CA ALA A 261 -5.12 -7.88 18.88
C ALA A 261 -4.30 -8.54 17.77
N THR A 262 -4.94 -8.91 16.67
CA THR A 262 -4.26 -9.49 15.50
C THR A 262 -4.65 -8.78 14.22
N ILE A 263 -3.64 -8.30 13.48
CA ILE A 263 -3.81 -7.76 12.13
C ILE A 263 -3.10 -8.69 11.14
N LYS A 264 -3.85 -9.23 10.18
CA LYS A 264 -3.28 -9.85 8.98
C LYS A 264 -3.41 -8.84 7.84
N TYR A 265 -2.29 -8.56 7.19
CA TYR A 265 -2.25 -7.60 6.10
C TYR A 265 -1.60 -8.27 4.88
N SER A 266 -2.38 -8.40 3.82
CA SER A 266 -2.01 -9.09 2.59
C SER A 266 -1.94 -8.09 1.44
N THR A 267 -0.93 -8.18 0.58
CA THR A 267 -0.82 -7.35 -0.62
C THR A 267 -0.61 -8.22 -1.85
N VAL A 268 -1.39 -7.98 -2.90
CA VAL A 268 -1.19 -8.55 -4.23
C VAL A 268 -1.04 -7.41 -5.23
N GLN A 269 0.18 -7.20 -5.71
CA GLN A 269 0.51 -6.12 -6.63
C GLN A 269 0.88 -6.69 -8.00
N ASN A 270 0.24 -6.18 -9.06
CA ASN A 270 0.60 -6.49 -10.44
C ASN A 270 0.59 -5.22 -11.30
N TRP A 271 1.70 -4.49 -11.24
CA TRP A 271 1.89 -3.23 -11.96
C TRP A 271 2.35 -3.42 -13.41
N TYR A 272 2.43 -2.33 -14.19
CA TYR A 272 3.08 -2.36 -15.49
C TYR A 272 4.62 -2.29 -15.36
N PRO A 273 5.37 -3.31 -15.84
CA PRO A 273 6.81 -3.43 -15.60
C PRO A 273 7.69 -2.56 -16.49
N GLY A 274 7.09 -1.81 -17.41
CA GLY A 274 7.79 -1.15 -18.51
C GLY A 274 7.94 -2.05 -19.73
N HIS A 275 8.45 -1.48 -20.81
CA HIS A 275 8.61 -2.17 -22.08
C HIS A 275 9.62 -3.32 -21.95
N PRO A 276 9.28 -4.55 -22.38
CA PRO A 276 10.07 -5.75 -22.11
C PRO A 276 11.49 -5.72 -22.70
N GLU A 277 11.68 -5.03 -23.83
CA GLU A 277 12.97 -4.99 -24.53
C GLU A 277 13.87 -3.80 -24.15
N THR A 278 13.26 -2.67 -23.76
CA THR A 278 13.96 -1.39 -23.56
C THR A 278 13.95 -0.94 -22.10
N GLY A 279 13.04 -1.47 -21.28
CA GLY A 279 12.82 -1.02 -19.90
C GLY A 279 12.16 0.35 -19.78
N ALA A 280 11.66 0.93 -20.89
CA ALA A 280 11.00 2.24 -20.88
C ALA A 280 9.65 2.18 -20.14
N GLY A 281 9.35 3.20 -19.35
CA GLY A 281 8.10 3.31 -18.59
C GLY A 281 8.03 2.40 -17.37
N GLY A 282 6.80 2.13 -16.93
CA GLY A 282 6.52 1.31 -15.75
C GLY A 282 6.53 2.06 -14.41
N ILE A 283 6.08 1.37 -13.36
CA ILE A 283 5.81 2.00 -12.05
C ILE A 283 7.03 1.98 -11.13
N TYR A 284 7.28 3.10 -10.45
CA TYR A 284 8.18 3.19 -9.29
C TYR A 284 7.37 3.05 -8.01
N ASN A 285 7.58 1.96 -7.28
CA ASN A 285 6.84 1.56 -6.09
C ASN A 285 7.69 1.79 -4.83
N PHE A 286 7.63 3.00 -4.28
CA PHE A 286 8.46 3.47 -3.17
C PHE A 286 7.63 3.61 -1.88
N VAL A 287 7.38 2.48 -1.23
CA VAL A 287 6.34 2.37 -0.20
C VAL A 287 6.92 2.20 1.19
N THR A 288 6.33 2.91 2.16
CA THR A 288 6.64 2.75 3.58
C THR A 288 5.47 2.08 4.30
N LYS A 289 5.59 0.77 4.59
CA LYS A 289 4.64 0.05 5.45
C LYS A 289 5.26 -0.25 6.81
N ARG A 290 4.56 0.08 7.89
CA ARG A 290 5.02 -0.26 9.24
C ARG A 290 3.85 -0.52 10.17
N GLY A 291 3.99 -1.60 10.94
CA GLY A 291 3.08 -2.02 11.97
C GLY A 291 3.74 -1.92 13.33
N THR A 292 2.97 -1.53 14.33
CA THR A 292 3.39 -1.55 15.73
C THR A 292 2.47 -2.49 16.50
N CYS A 293 3.06 -3.58 16.98
CA CYS A 293 2.52 -4.41 18.05
C CYS A 293 2.69 -3.64 19.35
N LEU A 294 1.72 -2.76 19.65
CA LEU A 294 1.85 -1.69 20.64
C LEU A 294 1.90 -2.22 22.06
N GLU A 295 1.09 -3.25 22.34
CA GLU A 295 0.88 -3.81 23.66
C GLU A 295 1.01 -5.34 23.65
N GLU A 296 0.89 -5.96 24.81
CA GLU A 296 1.20 -7.36 25.02
C GLU A 296 0.35 -8.32 24.16
N ASN A 297 0.94 -9.45 23.77
CA ASN A 297 0.32 -10.51 22.96
C ASN A 297 -0.22 -10.07 21.58
N SER A 298 0.05 -8.84 21.15
CA SER A 298 -0.39 -8.34 19.85
C SER A 298 0.38 -9.01 18.70
N ARG A 299 -0.29 -9.21 17.57
CA ARG A 299 0.27 -9.88 16.39
C ARG A 299 0.01 -9.11 15.11
N ILE A 300 1.06 -8.97 14.30
CA ILE A 300 0.97 -8.42 12.94
C ILE A 300 1.61 -9.42 11.98
N SER A 301 0.89 -9.76 10.92
CA SER A 301 1.33 -10.69 9.88
C SER A 301 1.25 -10.01 8.51
N TRP A 302 2.40 -9.79 7.89
CA TRP A 302 2.51 -9.27 6.54
C TRP A 302 2.61 -10.43 5.55
N THR A 303 1.76 -10.42 4.54
CA THR A 303 1.85 -11.35 3.41
C THR A 303 1.88 -10.55 2.13
N GLN A 304 2.81 -10.82 1.22
CA GLN A 304 2.89 -10.10 -0.04
C GLN A 304 3.28 -10.98 -1.21
N VAL A 305 2.63 -10.71 -2.34
CA VAL A 305 3.00 -11.19 -3.66
C VAL A 305 3.21 -9.96 -4.53
N GLU A 306 4.45 -9.80 -4.99
CA GLU A 306 4.88 -8.62 -5.73
C GLU A 306 5.31 -8.98 -7.14
N THR A 307 4.67 -8.36 -8.12
CA THR A 307 5.09 -8.41 -9.51
C THR A 307 4.77 -7.09 -10.23
N GLY A 308 5.42 -6.89 -11.37
CA GLY A 308 5.01 -5.88 -12.33
C GLY A 308 5.52 -4.45 -12.13
N SER A 309 6.22 -4.06 -11.07
CA SER A 309 6.82 -2.69 -11.02
C SER A 309 8.13 -2.64 -11.81
N ALA A 310 8.42 -1.50 -12.45
CA ALA A 310 9.75 -1.27 -13.01
C ALA A 310 10.81 -1.21 -11.90
N ILE A 311 10.48 -0.51 -10.80
CA ILE A 311 11.31 -0.47 -9.60
C ILE A 311 10.45 -0.64 -8.36
N THR A 312 10.86 -1.55 -7.48
CA THR A 312 10.26 -1.73 -6.16
C THR A 312 11.27 -1.42 -5.07
N TRP A 313 10.89 -0.53 -4.15
CA TRP A 313 11.67 -0.21 -2.97
C TRP A 313 10.79 -0.17 -1.72
N LYS A 314 10.83 -1.24 -0.91
CA LYS A 314 9.95 -1.34 0.27
C LYS A 314 10.45 -2.30 1.34
N TYR A 315 10.14 -1.95 2.59
CA TYR A 315 10.46 -2.77 3.75
C TYR A 315 9.31 -2.79 4.78
N PRO A 316 8.22 -3.56 4.56
CA PRO A 316 7.20 -3.75 5.58
C PRO A 316 7.83 -4.15 6.91
N SER A 317 7.54 -3.40 7.97
CA SER A 317 8.26 -3.49 9.24
C SER A 317 7.30 -3.76 10.40
N CYS A 318 7.76 -4.51 11.42
CA CYS A 318 7.07 -4.66 12.69
C CYS A 318 7.91 -4.12 13.85
N ILE A 319 7.32 -3.20 14.62
CA ILE A 319 7.81 -2.78 15.94
C ILE A 319 7.10 -3.66 16.98
N LEU A 320 7.84 -4.58 17.59
CA LEU A 320 7.37 -5.51 18.61
C LEU A 320 7.57 -4.88 19.99
N LYS A 321 6.68 -3.93 20.33
CA LYS A 321 6.78 -3.10 21.54
C LYS A 321 6.27 -3.82 22.77
N GLY A 322 5.12 -4.46 22.67
CA GLY A 322 4.53 -5.22 23.77
C GLY A 322 5.22 -6.55 24.03
N ASP A 323 5.17 -6.99 25.29
CA ASP A 323 5.66 -8.31 25.67
C ASP A 323 4.87 -9.42 24.97
N ASN A 324 5.53 -10.53 24.65
CA ASN A 324 4.98 -11.68 23.92
C ASN A 324 4.42 -11.34 22.52
N SER A 325 4.69 -10.15 21.98
CA SER A 325 4.19 -9.77 20.66
C SER A 325 4.88 -10.53 19.52
N VAL A 326 4.14 -10.70 18.42
CA VAL A 326 4.54 -11.53 17.28
C VAL A 326 4.49 -10.75 15.97
N GLY A 327 5.59 -10.77 15.22
CA GLY A 327 5.69 -10.17 13.88
C GLY A 327 6.00 -11.23 12.83
N GLU A 328 5.22 -11.30 11.77
CA GLU A 328 5.44 -12.24 10.68
C GLU A 328 5.53 -11.52 9.35
N PHE A 329 6.37 -12.03 8.47
CA PHE A 329 6.53 -11.52 7.12
C PHE A 329 6.72 -12.69 6.15
N TYR A 330 5.85 -12.75 5.16
CA TYR A 330 5.86 -13.72 4.07
C TYR A 330 5.87 -12.96 2.75
N SER A 331 6.86 -13.21 1.91
CA SER A 331 7.04 -12.50 0.65
C SER A 331 7.37 -13.43 -0.49
N VAL A 332 6.68 -13.24 -1.60
CA VAL A 332 7.08 -13.72 -2.93
C VAL A 332 7.27 -12.50 -3.82
N ALA A 333 8.47 -12.33 -4.36
CA ALA A 333 8.79 -11.22 -5.27
C ALA A 333 9.33 -11.77 -6.58
N VAL A 334 8.75 -11.35 -7.70
CA VAL A 334 9.16 -11.75 -9.06
C VAL A 334 9.63 -10.53 -9.83
N THR A 335 10.84 -10.59 -10.39
CA THR A 335 11.38 -9.59 -11.32
C THR A 335 11.76 -10.26 -12.62
N ASN A 336 11.29 -9.72 -13.73
CA ASN A 336 11.64 -10.14 -15.08
C ASN A 336 12.12 -8.94 -15.92
N ASN A 337 12.65 -9.19 -17.12
CA ASN A 337 13.06 -8.13 -18.05
C ASN A 337 14.00 -7.12 -17.38
N TYR A 338 13.69 -5.82 -17.35
CA TYR A 338 14.54 -4.80 -16.73
C TYR A 338 14.04 -4.35 -15.35
N GLN A 339 13.15 -5.12 -14.73
CA GLN A 339 12.63 -4.81 -13.40
C GLN A 339 13.72 -4.91 -12.33
N GLN A 340 13.67 -4.01 -11.36
CA GLN A 340 14.59 -3.97 -10.22
C GLN A 340 13.79 -3.96 -8.91
N ALA A 341 14.21 -4.75 -7.93
CA ALA A 341 13.56 -4.80 -6.63
C ALA A 341 14.61 -4.80 -5.51
N ASP A 342 14.56 -3.81 -4.62
CA ASP A 342 15.23 -3.83 -3.31
C ASP A 342 14.15 -3.89 -2.23
N THR A 343 13.84 -5.11 -1.82
CA THR A 343 12.70 -5.43 -0.95
C THR A 343 13.11 -6.23 0.27
N GLY A 344 12.32 -6.16 1.33
CA GLY A 344 12.52 -7.02 2.49
C GLY A 344 11.67 -6.60 3.66
N THR A 345 12.16 -6.79 4.87
CA THR A 345 11.39 -6.48 6.09
C THR A 345 12.29 -6.05 7.24
N LYS A 346 11.75 -5.30 8.19
CA LYS A 346 12.44 -5.00 9.46
C LYS A 346 11.64 -5.45 10.66
N MET A 347 12.23 -6.29 11.50
CA MET A 347 11.66 -6.77 12.76
C MET A 347 12.42 -6.15 13.93
N ILE A 348 11.75 -5.29 14.71
CA ILE A 348 12.35 -4.54 15.81
C ILE A 348 11.77 -5.06 17.12
N HIS A 349 12.54 -5.89 17.84
CA HIS A 349 12.17 -6.49 19.11
C HIS A 349 12.46 -5.54 20.27
N MET A 350 11.44 -5.13 21.01
CA MET A 350 11.57 -4.26 22.18
C MET A 350 11.03 -4.92 23.46
N GLY A 351 9.85 -5.55 23.39
CA GLY A 351 9.24 -6.27 24.51
C GLY A 351 9.91 -7.63 24.77
N LYS A 352 9.67 -8.18 25.96
CA LYS A 352 10.12 -9.51 26.38
C LYS A 352 9.40 -10.62 25.60
N ASN A 353 10.06 -11.75 25.41
CA ASN A 353 9.53 -12.96 24.77
C ASN A 353 8.95 -12.73 23.36
N THR A 354 9.36 -11.67 22.67
CA THR A 354 8.86 -11.31 21.34
C THR A 354 9.35 -12.30 20.29
N LYS A 355 8.50 -12.60 19.30
CA LYS A 355 8.82 -13.57 18.23
C LYS A 355 8.69 -12.93 16.86
N SER A 356 9.61 -13.25 15.97
CA SER A 356 9.45 -12.91 14.56
C SER A 356 9.79 -14.04 13.61
N THR A 357 9.04 -14.11 12.52
CA THR A 357 9.23 -15.06 11.42
C THR A 357 9.32 -14.29 10.12
N ILE A 358 10.38 -14.54 9.36
CA ILE A 358 10.63 -13.93 8.05
C ILE A 358 10.81 -15.06 7.05
N ILE A 359 9.96 -15.12 6.04
CA ILE A 359 10.10 -16.04 4.91
C ILE A 359 10.01 -15.19 3.62
N SER A 360 11.10 -15.14 2.88
CA SER A 360 11.19 -14.43 1.61
C SER A 360 11.58 -15.39 0.50
N LYS A 361 10.84 -15.36 -0.61
CA LYS A 361 11.10 -16.09 -1.85
C LYS A 361 11.30 -15.05 -2.96
N GLY A 362 12.53 -14.86 -3.41
CA GLY A 362 12.87 -13.99 -4.54
C GLY A 362 13.01 -14.82 -5.82
N ILE A 363 12.41 -14.36 -6.91
CA ILE A 363 12.51 -14.98 -8.24
C ILE A 363 13.01 -13.92 -9.21
N SER A 364 14.23 -14.11 -9.73
CA SER A 364 14.85 -13.24 -10.73
C SER A 364 14.86 -13.97 -12.07
N ALA A 365 14.22 -13.39 -13.08
CA ALA A 365 14.15 -13.96 -14.42
C ALA A 365 14.70 -12.98 -15.48
N GLY A 366 15.24 -13.51 -16.57
CA GLY A 366 15.78 -12.70 -17.66
C GLY A 366 16.87 -11.75 -17.18
N LYS A 367 16.71 -10.43 -17.40
CA LYS A 367 17.64 -9.40 -16.92
C LYS A 367 17.21 -8.75 -15.59
N GLY A 368 16.19 -9.29 -14.95
CA GLY A 368 15.59 -8.73 -13.74
C GLY A 368 16.57 -8.82 -12.58
N GLN A 369 16.51 -7.84 -11.67
CA GLN A 369 17.36 -7.79 -10.49
C GLN A 369 16.51 -7.81 -9.21
N GLN A 370 16.73 -8.84 -8.38
CA GLN A 370 16.07 -8.97 -7.09
C GLN A 370 17.11 -8.92 -5.97
N THR A 371 16.94 -7.96 -5.06
CA THR A 371 17.73 -7.80 -3.85
C THR A 371 16.81 -7.96 -2.65
N TYR A 372 17.04 -8.99 -1.84
CA TYR A 372 16.46 -9.07 -0.51
C TYR A 372 17.31 -8.30 0.50
N ARG A 373 16.70 -7.39 1.26
CA ARG A 373 17.33 -6.64 2.35
C ARG A 373 16.44 -6.62 3.59
N GLY A 374 16.80 -7.47 4.56
CA GLY A 374 16.12 -7.58 5.85
C GLY A 374 16.91 -6.97 7.01
N GLY A 375 16.22 -6.62 8.09
CA GLY A 375 16.85 -6.18 9.34
C GLY A 375 16.14 -6.73 10.56
N VAL A 376 16.85 -7.49 11.40
CA VAL A 376 16.35 -7.95 12.71
C VAL A 376 17.13 -7.23 13.79
N LYS A 377 16.44 -6.45 14.62
CA LYS A 377 17.04 -5.67 15.70
C LYS A 377 16.47 -6.11 17.04
N ILE A 378 17.32 -6.58 17.94
CA ILE A 378 16.94 -6.94 19.31
C ILE A 378 17.43 -5.83 20.24
N MET A 379 16.50 -5.12 20.88
CA MET A 379 16.81 -4.05 21.83
C MET A 379 17.20 -4.63 23.19
N LYS A 380 17.91 -3.85 24.00
CA LYS A 380 18.43 -4.28 25.32
C LYS A 380 17.37 -4.89 26.25
N GLY A 381 16.12 -4.44 26.18
CA GLY A 381 15.01 -4.92 27.03
C GLY A 381 14.26 -6.16 26.51
N ALA A 382 14.57 -6.63 25.30
CA ALA A 382 13.85 -7.71 24.63
C ALA A 382 14.39 -9.09 25.06
N GLU A 383 14.31 -9.38 26.36
CA GLU A 383 14.72 -10.67 26.93
C GLU A 383 13.94 -11.82 26.26
N ASN A 384 14.61 -12.94 25.98
CA ASN A 384 14.03 -14.11 25.30
C ASN A 384 13.42 -13.83 23.91
N ALA A 385 13.82 -12.74 23.23
CA ALA A 385 13.41 -12.49 21.86
C ALA A 385 13.90 -13.62 20.93
N ARG A 386 13.04 -14.03 19.98
CA ARG A 386 13.33 -15.09 19.02
C ARG A 386 13.03 -14.61 17.60
N ASN A 387 13.94 -14.90 16.68
CA ASN A 387 13.73 -14.69 15.26
C ASN A 387 14.03 -15.99 14.49
N PHE A 388 13.23 -16.26 13.46
CA PHE A 388 13.56 -17.18 12.38
C PHE A 388 13.49 -16.42 11.06
N SER A 389 14.55 -16.51 10.26
CA SER A 389 14.61 -15.87 8.95
C SER A 389 15.07 -16.86 7.89
N GLN A 390 14.29 -17.00 6.82
CA GLN A 390 14.60 -17.81 5.66
C GLN A 390 14.42 -16.98 4.40
N CYS A 391 15.48 -16.88 3.61
CA CYS A 391 15.51 -16.09 2.38
C CYS A 391 16.02 -17.00 1.27
N ASP A 392 15.14 -17.38 0.36
CA ASP A 392 15.48 -18.26 -0.76
C ASP A 392 15.34 -17.49 -2.07
N SER A 393 16.30 -17.68 -2.96
CA SER A 393 16.34 -17.02 -4.27
C SER A 393 16.38 -18.05 -5.38
N ILE A 394 15.60 -17.82 -6.43
CA ILE A 394 15.58 -18.61 -7.66
C ILE A 394 16.01 -17.68 -8.81
N LEU A 395 16.96 -18.14 -9.62
CA LEU A 395 17.41 -17.48 -10.83
C LEU A 395 16.89 -18.27 -12.04
N ILE A 396 16.28 -17.59 -13.01
CA ILE A 396 15.70 -18.18 -14.22
C ILE A 396 16.28 -17.45 -15.45
N GLY A 397 17.19 -18.11 -16.13
CA GLY A 397 17.97 -17.53 -17.22
C GLY A 397 19.47 -17.63 -16.95
N ASP A 398 20.25 -17.09 -17.88
CA ASP A 398 21.73 -17.09 -17.83
C ASP A 398 22.31 -15.85 -17.13
#